data_AF-A0A524GNL3-F1
#
_entry.id   AF-A0A524GNL3-F1
#
_cell.length_a   1.000
_cell.length_b   1.000
_cell.length_c   1.000
_cell.angle_alpha   90.00
_cell.angle_beta   90.00
_cell.angle_gamma   90.00
#
_symmetry.space_group_name_H-M   'P 1'
#
loop_
_entity.id
_entity.type
_entity.pdbx_description
1 polymer ?
#
loop_
_entity_poly.entity_id
_entity_poly.type
_entity_poly.pdbx_seq_one_letter_code
_entity_poly.pdbx_strand_id
1 'polypeptide(L)'
;PVELIDYIAVGLNLSRSEVFGVASFYALFSLQPKGRNLVKVCMGTACYVKGIKEVINRVENHYGMKQGGTSTDRRFSLEAVRCLGACGLAPVLVVNSDTYGDVKADKIVQILDTYE
;
A
#
# COMPACT_ATOMS: atom_id res chain seq x y z
N PRO A 1 8.57 -1.09 17.84
CA PRO A 1 7.36 -1.92 17.63
C PRO A 1 7.01 -2.81 18.83
N VAL A 2 7.99 -3.51 19.43
CA VAL A 2 7.77 -4.42 20.56
C VAL A 2 7.33 -3.68 21.83
N GLU A 3 7.95 -2.53 22.14
CA GLU A 3 7.57 -1.70 23.30
C GLU A 3 6.12 -1.20 23.25
N LEU A 4 5.61 -0.90 22.05
CA LEU A 4 4.22 -0.46 21.87
C LEU A 4 3.23 -1.62 22.07
N ILE A 5 3.62 -2.82 21.65
CA ILE A 5 2.83 -4.05 21.84
C ILE A 5 2.78 -4.41 23.33
N ASP A 6 3.91 -4.29 24.03
CA ASP A 6 3.97 -4.46 25.49
C ASP A 6 3.09 -3.44 26.22
N TYR A 7 3.14 -2.17 25.83
CA TYR A 7 2.31 -1.11 26.42
C TYR A 7 0.81 -1.39 26.25
N ILE A 8 0.39 -1.78 25.04
CA ILE A 8 -1.01 -2.11 24.72
C ILE A 8 -1.46 -3.38 25.47
N ALA A 9 -0.58 -4.39 25.56
CA ALA A 9 -0.86 -5.62 26.29
C ALA A 9 -1.11 -5.37 27.79
N VAL A 10 -0.31 -4.49 28.42
CA VAL A 10 -0.50 -4.10 29.82
C VAL A 10 -1.80 -3.31 29.99
N GLY A 11 -2.10 -2.37 29.10
CA GLY A 11 -3.32 -1.55 29.19
C GLY A 11 -4.62 -2.33 28.99
N LEU A 12 -4.59 -3.41 28.18
CA LEU A 12 -5.74 -4.27 27.91
C LEU A 12 -5.77 -5.54 28.79
N ASN A 13 -4.76 -5.73 29.64
CA ASN A 13 -4.56 -6.94 30.46
C ASN A 13 -4.59 -8.25 29.64
N LEU A 14 -3.96 -8.22 28.46
CA LEU A 14 -3.85 -9.33 27.51
C LEU A 14 -2.41 -9.83 27.40
N SER A 15 -2.22 -11.04 26.86
CA SER A 15 -0.88 -11.53 26.58
C SER A 15 -0.27 -10.82 25.37
N ARG A 16 1.05 -10.60 25.38
CA ARG A 16 1.78 -10.01 24.23
C ARG A 16 1.56 -10.81 22.94
N SER A 17 1.44 -12.12 23.07
CA SER A 17 1.20 -13.04 21.96
C SER A 17 -0.14 -12.77 21.27
N GLU A 18 -1.19 -12.43 22.03
CA GLU A 18 -2.49 -12.09 21.46
C GLU A 18 -2.45 -10.75 20.72
N VAL A 19 -1.82 -9.73 21.31
CA VAL A 19 -1.67 -8.42 20.67
C VAL A 19 -0.82 -8.53 19.39
N PHE A 20 0.27 -9.32 19.43
CA PHE A 20 1.08 -9.61 18.25
C PHE A 20 0.31 -10.42 17.20
N GLY A 21 -0.52 -11.37 17.63
CA GLY A 21 -1.43 -12.14 16.76
C GLY A 21 -2.39 -11.23 16.01
N VAL A 22 -3.04 -10.28 16.69
CA VAL A 22 -3.92 -9.30 16.06
C VAL A 22 -3.15 -8.37 15.12
N ALA A 23 -1.99 -7.86 15.57
CA ALA A 23 -1.17 -6.96 14.77
C ALA A 23 -0.62 -7.62 13.50
N SER A 24 -0.33 -8.92 13.54
CA SER A 24 0.13 -9.68 12.36
C SER A 24 -1.02 -10.15 11.47
N PHE A 25 -2.22 -10.33 12.02
CA PHE A 25 -3.40 -10.79 11.28
C PHE A 25 -4.00 -9.70 10.38
N TYR A 26 -4.10 -8.47 10.88
CA TYR A 26 -4.66 -7.36 10.10
C TYR A 26 -3.60 -6.74 9.19
N ALA A 27 -3.75 -6.94 7.89
CA ALA A 27 -2.88 -6.36 6.85
C ALA A 27 -2.80 -4.81 6.86
N LEU A 28 -3.68 -4.14 7.61
CA LEU A 28 -3.61 -2.70 7.82
C LEU A 28 -2.37 -2.31 8.64
N PHE A 29 -1.99 -3.13 9.61
CA PHE A 29 -0.80 -2.89 10.42
C PHE A 29 0.43 -3.35 9.65
N SER A 30 1.47 -2.52 9.70
CA SER A 30 2.77 -2.89 9.15
C SER A 30 3.82 -2.83 10.24
N LEU A 31 4.55 -3.93 10.36
CA LEU A 31 5.65 -4.09 11.31
C LEU A 31 6.94 -3.46 10.78
N GLN A 32 6.94 -3.02 9.51
CA GLN A 32 8.06 -2.35 8.86
C GLN A 32 7.77 -0.86 8.66
N PRO A 33 8.80 0.00 8.75
CA PRO A 33 8.62 1.42 8.49
C PRO A 33 8.18 1.61 7.03
N LYS A 34 6.98 2.16 6.86
CA LYS A 34 6.48 2.56 5.54
C LYS A 34 7.17 3.87 5.12
N GLY A 35 7.33 4.05 3.82
CA GLY A 35 7.80 5.28 3.22
C GLY A 35 6.79 6.42 3.42
N ARG A 36 7.23 7.65 3.14
CA ARG A 36 6.44 8.88 3.36
C ARG A 36 5.07 8.87 2.66
N ASN A 37 5.00 8.25 1.49
CA ASN A 37 3.81 8.13 0.66
C ASN A 37 3.47 6.65 0.41
N LEU A 38 2.24 6.26 0.76
CA LEU A 38 1.69 4.92 0.56
C LEU A 38 0.90 4.85 -0.74
N VAL A 39 1.39 4.07 -1.69
CA VAL A 39 0.71 3.81 -2.97
C VAL A 39 0.03 2.46 -2.89
N LYS A 40 -1.29 2.45 -2.74
CA LYS A 40 -2.12 1.25 -2.75
C LYS A 40 -2.68 1.00 -4.14
N VAL A 41 -2.33 -0.14 -4.72
CA VAL A 41 -2.78 -0.54 -6.07
C VAL A 41 -3.85 -1.61 -5.96
N CYS A 42 -5.00 -1.40 -6.60
CA CYS A 42 -6.05 -2.42 -6.66
C CYS A 42 -5.70 -3.53 -7.66
N MET A 43 -5.47 -4.74 -7.16
CA MET A 43 -5.33 -5.97 -7.95
C MET A 43 -6.60 -6.84 -7.94
N GLY A 44 -7.75 -6.19 -7.88
CA GLY A 44 -9.04 -6.86 -8.09
C GLY A 44 -9.18 -7.32 -9.54
N THR A 45 -10.06 -8.29 -9.78
CA THR A 45 -10.29 -8.86 -11.13
C THR A 45 -10.63 -7.79 -12.17
N ALA A 46 -11.45 -6.80 -11.81
CA ALA A 46 -11.81 -5.68 -12.70
C ALA A 46 -10.59 -4.81 -13.07
N CYS A 47 -9.69 -4.54 -12.13
CA CYS A 47 -8.46 -3.78 -12.40
C CYS A 47 -7.43 -4.62 -13.14
N TYR A 48 -7.38 -5.92 -12.88
CA TYR A 48 -6.50 -6.87 -13.56
C TYR A 48 -6.81 -6.97 -15.06
N VAL A 49 -8.08 -7.14 -15.42
CA VAL A 49 -8.53 -7.20 -16.83
C VAL A 49 -8.29 -5.87 -17.55
N LYS A 50 -8.35 -4.73 -16.84
CA LYS A 50 -8.06 -3.41 -17.40
C LYS A 50 -6.57 -3.06 -17.51
N GLY A 51 -5.65 -3.97 -17.16
CA GLY A 51 -4.21 -3.76 -17.40
C GLY A 51 -3.45 -3.09 -16.25
N ILE A 52 -3.89 -3.21 -14.99
CA ILE A 52 -3.16 -2.64 -13.84
C ILE A 52 -1.70 -3.15 -13.72
N LYS A 53 -1.40 -4.32 -14.30
CA LYS A 53 -0.05 -4.89 -14.32
C LYS A 53 0.95 -3.98 -15.04
N GLU A 54 0.52 -3.30 -16.11
CA GLU A 54 1.38 -2.35 -16.83
C GLU A 54 1.71 -1.13 -15.97
N VAL A 55 0.72 -0.66 -15.20
CA VAL A 55 0.88 0.45 -14.25
C VAL A 55 1.88 0.08 -13.16
N ILE A 56 1.76 -1.12 -12.58
CA ILE A 56 2.72 -1.63 -11.57
C ILE A 56 4.12 -1.72 -12.18
N ASN A 57 4.28 -2.38 -13.33
CA ASN A 57 5.59 -2.50 -13.99
C ASN A 57 6.23 -1.14 -14.28
N ARG A 58 5.44 -0.13 -14.68
CA ARG A 58 5.95 1.22 -14.95
C ARG A 58 6.50 1.85 -13.67
N VAL A 59 5.75 1.73 -12.57
CA VAL A 59 6.14 2.25 -11.25
C VAL A 59 7.37 1.51 -10.71
N GLU A 60 7.43 0.18 -10.85
CA GLU A 60 8.57 -0.63 -10.44
C GLU A 60 9.85 -0.24 -11.20
N ASN A 61 9.76 -0.04 -12.52
CA ASN A 61 10.90 0.38 -13.34
C ASN A 61 11.35 1.81 -13.04
N HIS A 62 10.42 2.74 -12.75
CA HIS A 62 10.76 4.14 -12.51
C HIS A 62 11.39 4.38 -11.15
N TYR A 63 10.85 3.75 -10.09
CA TYR A 63 11.32 3.95 -8.71
C TYR A 63 12.23 2.84 -8.20
N GLY A 64 12.55 1.84 -9.05
CA GLY A 64 13.40 0.71 -8.69
C GLY A 64 12.87 -0.11 -7.52
N MET A 65 11.55 -0.16 -7.34
CA MET A 65 10.90 -0.83 -6.22
C MET A 65 10.11 -2.05 -6.68
N LYS A 66 9.88 -3.01 -5.77
CA LYS A 66 9.00 -4.16 -6.01
C LYS A 66 7.67 -3.98 -5.31
N GLN A 67 6.64 -4.66 -5.82
CA GLN A 67 5.36 -4.84 -5.14
C GLN A 67 5.54 -5.28 -3.68
N GLY A 68 4.93 -4.55 -2.74
CA GLY A 68 5.07 -4.78 -1.29
C GLY A 68 6.33 -4.19 -0.67
N GLY A 69 7.18 -3.54 -1.48
CA GLY A 69 8.43 -2.93 -1.06
C GLY A 69 8.32 -1.41 -0.86
N THR A 70 9.39 -0.87 -0.28
CA THR A 70 9.60 0.57 -0.16
C THR A 70 10.77 0.95 -1.07
N SER A 71 10.66 2.06 -1.79
CA SER A 71 11.75 2.59 -2.61
C SER A 71 12.97 2.93 -1.74
N THR A 72 14.18 2.89 -2.32
CA THR A 72 15.46 3.15 -1.64
C THR A 72 15.50 4.51 -0.96
N ASP A 73 14.77 5.50 -1.50
CA ASP A 73 14.65 6.84 -0.91
C ASP A 73 13.69 6.92 0.29
N ARG A 74 13.03 5.83 0.68
CA ARG A 74 11.95 5.81 1.69
C ARG A 74 10.82 6.81 1.41
N ARG A 75 10.69 7.30 0.18
CA ARG A 75 9.66 8.24 -0.24
C ARG A 75 8.35 7.55 -0.55
N PHE A 76 8.38 6.43 -1.26
CA PHE A 76 7.19 5.68 -1.68
C PHE A 76 7.22 4.24 -1.20
N SER A 77 6.07 3.74 -0.71
CA SER A 77 5.81 2.33 -0.46
C SER A 77 4.70 1.84 -1.37
N LEU A 78 4.94 0.74 -2.08
CA LEU A 78 3.96 0.15 -2.99
C LEU A 78 3.25 -1.02 -2.31
N GLU A 79 1.96 -0.88 -2.04
CA GLU A 79 1.14 -1.90 -1.39
C GLU A 79 0.08 -2.41 -2.37
N ALA A 80 0.04 -3.73 -2.58
CA ALA A 80 -0.95 -4.36 -3.42
C ALA A 80 -2.18 -4.76 -2.61
N VAL A 81 -3.32 -4.11 -2.88
CA VAL A 81 -4.58 -4.40 -2.22
C VAL A 81 -5.50 -5.20 -3.13
N ARG A 82 -6.24 -6.16 -2.57
CA ARG A 82 -7.12 -7.06 -3.35
C ARG A 82 -8.30 -6.34 -3.99
N CYS A 83 -9.00 -5.49 -3.27
CA CYS A 83 -10.14 -4.75 -3.81
C CYS A 83 -10.38 -3.47 -3.01
N LEU A 84 -10.61 -2.36 -3.71
CA LEU A 84 -10.99 -1.08 -3.13
C LEU A 84 -12.49 -0.79 -3.25
N GLY A 85 -13.27 -1.70 -3.85
CA GLY A 85 -14.72 -1.52 -4.05
C GLY A 85 -15.12 -0.51 -5.14
N ALA A 86 -14.18 0.26 -5.69
CA ALA A 86 -14.43 1.26 -6.73
C ALA A 86 -14.28 0.71 -8.16
N CYS A 87 -14.87 -0.47 -8.45
CA CYS A 87 -14.70 -1.14 -9.74
C CYS A 87 -15.19 -0.34 -10.96
N GLY A 88 -16.12 0.61 -10.77
CA GLY A 88 -16.59 1.51 -11.83
C GLY A 88 -15.51 2.46 -12.37
N LEU A 89 -14.49 2.75 -11.56
CA LEU A 89 -13.36 3.63 -11.91
C LEU A 89 -12.07 2.85 -12.16
N ALA A 90 -12.15 1.53 -12.35
CA ALA A 90 -10.99 0.71 -12.64
C ALA A 90 -10.25 1.24 -13.88
N PRO A 91 -8.90 1.23 -13.91
CA PRO A 91 -7.97 0.90 -12.82
C PRO A 91 -7.92 1.96 -11.70
N VAL A 92 -7.97 1.49 -10.44
CA VAL A 92 -7.98 2.37 -9.24
C VAL A 92 -6.65 2.28 -8.49
N LEU A 93 -6.14 3.45 -8.13
CA LEU A 93 -4.95 3.66 -7.31
C LEU A 93 -5.33 4.56 -6.13
N VAL A 94 -4.74 4.34 -4.95
CA VAL A 94 -4.86 5.26 -3.82
C VAL A 94 -3.47 5.68 -3.39
N VAL A 95 -3.19 6.97 -3.35
CA VAL A 95 -1.94 7.52 -2.80
C VAL A 95 -2.27 8.19 -1.47
N ASN A 96 -1.78 7.64 -0.36
CA ASN A 96 -2.11 8.02 1.01
C ASN A 96 -3.62 7.97 1.29
N SER A 97 -4.34 9.05 0.96
CA SER A 97 -5.79 9.23 1.12
C SER A 97 -6.49 9.60 -0.19
N ASP A 98 -5.74 9.95 -1.23
CA ASP A 98 -6.25 10.41 -2.51
C ASP A 98 -6.53 9.23 -3.43
N THR A 99 -7.79 9.11 -3.88
CA THR A 99 -8.23 8.03 -4.76
C THR A 99 -8.20 8.50 -6.21
N TYR A 100 -7.42 7.81 -7.02
CA TYR A 100 -7.30 8.05 -8.45
C TYR A 100 -7.96 6.91 -9.23
N GLY A 101 -8.93 7.27 -10.06
CA GLY A 101 -9.57 6.37 -11.02
C GLY A 101 -9.04 6.55 -12.43
N ASP A 102 -9.26 5.56 -13.29
CA ASP A 102 -8.84 5.54 -14.70
C ASP A 102 -7.35 5.89 -14.92
N VAL A 103 -6.49 5.40 -14.02
CA VAL A 103 -5.06 5.73 -14.05
C VAL A 103 -4.34 4.94 -15.13
N LYS A 104 -3.84 5.64 -16.15
CA LYS A 104 -2.96 5.09 -17.18
C LYS A 104 -1.50 5.07 -16.71
N ALA A 105 -0.71 4.16 -17.28
CA ALA A 105 0.71 4.00 -16.96
C ALA A 105 1.54 5.29 -17.20
N ASP A 106 1.18 6.14 -18.15
CA ASP A 106 1.86 7.44 -18.35
C ASP A 106 1.50 8.48 -17.29
N LYS A 107 0.25 8.48 -16.81
CA LYS A 107 -0.21 9.45 -15.80
C LYS A 107 0.28 9.13 -14.41
N ILE A 108 0.57 7.87 -14.09
CA ILE A 108 0.97 7.53 -12.72
C ILE A 108 2.30 8.16 -12.32
N VAL A 109 3.24 8.30 -13.26
CA VAL A 109 4.51 8.97 -12.98
C VAL A 109 4.27 10.44 -12.65
N GLN A 110 3.42 11.13 -13.43
CA GLN A 110 3.05 12.52 -13.16
C GLN A 110 2.31 12.70 -11.83
N ILE A 111 1.42 11.76 -11.48
CA ILE A 111 0.71 11.79 -10.20
C ILE A 111 1.71 11.63 -9.07
N LEU A 112 2.66 10.69 -9.17
CA LEU A 112 3.66 10.45 -8.13
C LEU A 112 4.66 11.61 -7.99
N ASP A 113 5.01 12.29 -9.09
CA ASP A 113 5.83 13.51 -9.11
C ASP A 113 5.17 14.67 -8.33
N THR A 114 3.83 14.74 -8.35
CA THR A 114 3.09 15.74 -7.56
C THR A 114 3.23 15.55 -6.05
N TYR A 115 3.63 14.35 -5.61
CA TYR A 115 3.87 14.03 -4.20
C TYR A 115 5.36 13.99 -3.83
N GLU A 116 6.24 14.45 -4.75
CA GLU A 116 7.68 14.61 -4.51
C GLU A 116 8.02 15.80 -3.60
#